data_AF-A0A9P1R1E9-F1
#
_entry.id   AF-A0A9P1R1E9-F1
#
_cell.length_a   1.000
_cell.length_b   1.000
_cell.length_c   1.000
_cell.angle_alpha   90.00
_cell.angle_beta   90.00
_cell.angle_gamma   90.00
#
_symmetry.space_group_name_H-M   'P 1'
#
loop_
_entity.id
_entity.type
_entity.pdbx_description
1 polymer ?
#
loop_
_entity_poly.entity_id
_entity_poly.type
_entity_poly.pdbx_seq_one_letter_code
_entity_poly.pdbx_strand_id
1 'polypeptide(L)'
;MHLHFTEAESTFSYFTATRAYLERHGKPLAFYSDKASVFRSNHKAPQGGDGYTQFGRAMYELNIESICANSSQAKGRVERANLTLQDRLVKELRLRGISNMPDANAFAAHFMASYNARFAKPPRSEHDCHRPLHSDEDLDLIFAWREARRVSQRLTVQYDKVLYLLADTPQSRRLAGDHVEIYHYPDGRIEPRVDGTALPFTTYDKLCEIDQGAIVENKRLGHVLQVAQLVQAQRDSRRSQSVPGNPRQSTQGKMLSKKAQRELMPEDIAAALDNTPPSRRSRHA
;
A
#
# COMPACT_ATOMS: atom_id res chain seq x y z
N MET A 1 17.75 14.15 -10.62
CA MET A 1 17.07 14.27 -9.30
C MET A 1 15.60 13.94 -9.51
N HIS A 2 15.00 13.16 -8.61
CA HIS A 2 13.57 12.86 -8.59
C HIS A 2 13.03 13.12 -7.18
N LEU A 3 11.84 13.73 -7.08
CA LEU A 3 11.19 14.10 -5.83
C LEU A 3 9.71 13.74 -5.92
N HIS A 4 9.21 13.10 -4.87
CA HIS A 4 7.81 12.72 -4.74
C HIS A 4 7.40 12.74 -3.27
N PHE A 5 6.32 13.45 -2.96
CA PHE A 5 5.69 13.46 -1.64
C PHE A 5 4.74 12.28 -1.52
N THR A 6 4.83 11.60 -0.38
CA THR A 6 3.99 10.46 0.01
C THR A 6 3.52 10.66 1.45
N GLU A 7 2.42 10.03 1.83
CA GLU A 7 1.87 10.13 3.19
C GLU A 7 2.76 9.41 4.21
N ALA A 8 3.36 8.30 3.80
CA ALA A 8 4.20 7.47 4.66
C ALA A 8 5.31 6.80 3.86
N GLU A 9 6.43 6.52 4.53
CA GLU A 9 7.49 5.73 3.95
C GLU A 9 7.07 4.25 3.90
N SER A 10 6.92 3.71 2.70
CA SER A 10 6.47 2.34 2.45
C SER A 10 7.06 1.77 1.17
N THR A 11 7.01 0.46 0.98
CA THR A 11 7.41 -0.19 -0.28
C THR A 11 6.67 0.40 -1.49
N PHE A 12 5.36 0.67 -1.38
CA PHE A 12 4.59 1.27 -2.47
C PHE A 12 5.01 2.71 -2.77
N SER A 13 5.43 3.46 -1.76
CA SER A 13 5.96 4.82 -1.96
C SER A 13 7.25 4.79 -2.78
N TYR A 14 8.14 3.83 -2.48
CA TYR A 14 9.36 3.60 -3.25
C TYR A 14 9.06 3.11 -4.67
N PHE A 15 8.15 2.16 -4.84
CA PHE A 15 7.71 1.71 -6.16
C PHE A 15 7.14 2.83 -7.02
N THR A 16 6.31 3.70 -6.44
CA THR A 16 5.73 4.85 -7.14
C THR A 16 6.82 5.82 -7.61
N ALA A 17 7.76 6.17 -6.73
CA ALA A 17 8.88 7.05 -7.07
C ALA A 17 9.83 6.41 -8.10
N THR A 18 10.13 5.12 -7.97
CA THR A 18 10.99 4.40 -8.91
C THR A 18 10.32 4.28 -10.27
N ARG A 19 9.03 3.91 -10.36
CA ARG A 19 8.28 3.89 -11.61
C ARG A 19 8.39 5.23 -12.35
N ALA A 20 8.07 6.32 -11.67
CA ALA A 20 8.12 7.66 -12.27
C ALA A 20 9.54 8.08 -12.68
N TYR A 21 10.58 7.59 -11.99
CA TYR A 21 11.97 7.76 -12.42
C TYR A 21 12.25 6.99 -13.72
N LEU A 22 11.89 5.70 -13.77
CA LEU A 22 12.16 4.81 -14.89
C LEU A 22 11.43 5.25 -16.16
N GLU A 23 10.17 5.66 -16.06
CA GLU A 23 9.40 6.17 -17.19
C GLU A 23 9.99 7.46 -17.77
N ARG A 24 10.65 8.28 -16.94
CA ARG A 24 11.24 9.55 -17.36
C ARG A 24 12.66 9.43 -17.87
N HIS A 25 13.46 8.54 -17.29
CA HIS A 25 14.91 8.49 -17.48
C HIS A 25 15.42 7.15 -18.00
N GLY A 26 14.59 6.11 -18.03
CA GLY A 26 15.00 4.74 -18.27
C GLY A 26 15.57 4.04 -17.03
N LYS A 27 15.97 2.78 -17.22
CA LYS A 27 16.54 1.92 -16.19
C LYS A 27 18.02 2.23 -15.96
N PRO A 28 18.42 2.66 -14.75
CA PRO A 28 19.84 2.77 -14.44
C PRO A 28 20.48 1.38 -14.38
N LEU A 29 21.82 1.35 -14.34
CA LEU A 29 22.57 0.13 -14.04
C LEU A 29 22.39 -0.30 -12.58
N ALA A 30 22.42 0.67 -11.67
CA ALA A 30 22.34 0.41 -10.24
C ALA A 30 21.67 1.55 -9.47
N PHE A 31 21.01 1.20 -8.37
CA PHE A 31 20.64 2.14 -7.32
C PHE A 31 21.56 1.98 -6.12
N TYR A 32 21.93 3.12 -5.53
CA TYR A 32 22.63 3.17 -4.26
C TYR A 32 21.65 3.60 -3.18
N SER A 33 21.37 2.72 -2.23
CA SER A 33 20.43 2.96 -1.13
C SER A 33 21.10 2.93 0.24
N ASP A 34 20.52 3.66 1.20
CA ASP A 34 20.88 3.50 2.62
C ASP A 34 20.34 2.16 3.15
N LYS A 35 20.82 1.70 4.31
CA LYS A 35 20.49 0.39 4.90
C LYS A 35 19.08 0.32 5.52
N ALA A 36 18.11 1.03 4.96
CA ALA A 36 16.72 0.95 5.40
C ALA A 36 16.15 -0.46 5.15
N SER A 37 15.24 -0.90 6.01
CA SER A 37 14.66 -2.27 5.97
C SER A 37 13.86 -2.56 4.70
N VAL A 38 13.44 -1.53 3.96
CA VAL A 38 12.81 -1.70 2.64
C VAL A 38 13.80 -2.26 1.61
N PHE A 39 15.09 -1.94 1.75
CA PHE A 39 16.16 -2.39 0.84
C PHE A 39 16.87 -3.65 1.32
N ARG A 40 16.66 -4.06 2.58
CA ARG A 40 17.32 -5.23 3.18
C ARG A 40 16.43 -5.97 4.16
N SER A 41 16.31 -7.29 3.98
CA SER A 41 15.77 -8.17 5.01
C SER A 41 16.75 -8.22 6.20
N ASN A 42 16.34 -7.71 7.35
CA ASN A 42 17.14 -7.73 8.58
C ASN A 42 16.99 -9.05 9.38
N HIS A 43 16.21 -10.02 8.89
CA HIS A 43 15.99 -11.30 9.56
C HIS A 43 16.88 -12.40 8.97
N LYS A 44 17.63 -13.10 9.84
CA LYS A 44 18.53 -14.22 9.50
C LYS A 44 17.82 -15.48 8.98
N ALA A 45 16.50 -15.55 9.09
CA ALA A 45 15.69 -16.64 8.55
C ALA A 45 14.47 -16.01 7.87
N PRO A 46 14.32 -16.14 6.54
CA PRO A 46 13.10 -15.68 5.90
C PRO A 46 11.97 -16.63 6.28
N GLN A 47 10.97 -16.12 6.99
CA GLN A 47 9.71 -16.83 7.15
C GLN A 47 8.98 -16.77 5.79
N GLY A 48 9.29 -17.72 4.90
CA GLY A 48 8.49 -18.01 3.72
C GLY A 48 8.84 -17.29 2.41
N GLY A 49 10.10 -16.89 2.18
CA GLY A 49 10.54 -16.37 0.86
C GLY A 49 12.06 -16.36 0.71
N ASP A 50 12.57 -16.05 -0.48
CA ASP A 50 14.00 -16.21 -0.85
C ASP A 50 14.96 -15.20 -0.21
N GLY A 51 14.57 -14.55 0.89
CA GLY A 51 15.40 -13.59 1.63
C GLY A 51 15.50 -12.18 0.99
N TYR A 52 14.93 -11.97 -0.20
CA TYR A 52 14.86 -10.66 -0.86
C TYR A 52 13.69 -9.82 -0.35
N THR A 53 13.90 -8.50 -0.22
CA THR A 53 12.78 -7.57 0.00
C THR A 53 11.95 -7.44 -1.27
N GLN A 54 10.69 -7.01 -1.15
CA GLN A 54 9.84 -6.73 -2.32
C GLN A 54 10.47 -5.71 -3.27
N PHE A 55 11.17 -4.72 -2.70
CA PHE A 55 11.94 -3.77 -3.50
C PHE A 55 13.11 -4.45 -4.22
N GLY A 56 13.87 -5.29 -3.53
CA GLY A 56 14.96 -6.07 -4.13
C GLY A 56 14.47 -6.97 -5.27
N ARG A 57 13.32 -7.65 -5.10
CA ARG A 57 12.66 -8.45 -6.14
C ARG A 57 12.38 -7.61 -7.39
N ALA A 58 11.71 -6.47 -7.23
CA ALA A 58 11.38 -5.59 -8.35
C ALA A 58 12.63 -5.08 -9.09
N MET A 59 13.68 -4.72 -8.35
CA MET A 59 14.95 -4.28 -8.96
C MET A 59 15.63 -5.41 -9.72
N TYR A 60 15.61 -6.64 -9.18
CA TYR A 60 16.15 -7.81 -9.85
C TYR A 60 15.41 -8.12 -11.16
N GLU A 61 14.07 -8.08 -11.16
CA GLU A 61 13.25 -8.29 -12.37
C GLU A 61 13.53 -7.25 -13.46
N LEU A 62 13.82 -6.00 -13.08
CA LEU A 62 14.23 -4.93 -13.99
C LEU A 62 15.73 -4.98 -14.37
N ASN A 63 16.46 -5.96 -13.84
CA ASN A 63 17.91 -6.08 -13.97
C ASN A 63 18.65 -4.80 -13.52
N ILE A 64 18.21 -4.19 -12.42
CA ILE A 64 18.83 -3.02 -11.77
C ILE A 64 19.54 -3.50 -10.51
N GLU A 65 20.84 -3.26 -10.40
CA GLU A 65 21.61 -3.67 -9.23
C GLU A 65 21.27 -2.78 -8.02
N SER A 66 20.85 -3.38 -6.91
CA SER A 66 20.59 -2.65 -5.66
C SER A 66 21.79 -2.70 -4.73
N ILE A 67 22.61 -1.66 -4.73
CA ILE A 67 23.83 -1.57 -3.92
C ILE A 67 23.51 -0.87 -2.59
N CYS A 68 23.59 -1.61 -1.49
CA CYS A 68 23.50 -1.02 -0.15
C CYS A 68 24.80 -0.28 0.19
N ALA A 69 24.70 1.00 0.52
CA ALA A 69 25.86 1.83 0.83
C ALA A 69 26.62 1.28 2.05
N ASN A 70 27.84 0.79 1.84
CA ASN A 70 28.77 0.44 2.92
C ASN A 70 29.78 1.57 3.21
N SER A 71 29.82 2.63 2.39
CA SER A 71 30.78 3.72 2.53
C SER A 71 30.11 5.09 2.75
N SER A 72 30.74 5.90 3.59
CA SER A 72 30.30 7.24 4.00
C SER A 72 30.42 8.32 2.90
N GLN A 73 31.19 8.06 1.83
CA GLN A 73 31.48 9.05 0.79
C GLN A 73 30.28 9.40 -0.10
N ALA A 74 29.45 8.41 -0.48
CA ALA A 74 28.21 8.67 -1.23
C ALA A 74 27.17 9.38 -0.37
N LYS A 75 27.13 9.04 0.93
CA LYS A 75 26.19 9.58 1.90
C LYS A 75 26.36 11.09 2.10
N GLY A 76 27.59 11.60 2.21
CA GLY A 76 27.85 13.04 2.40
C GLY A 76 27.49 13.96 1.21
N ARG A 77 27.30 13.42 -0.01
CA ARG A 77 26.75 14.19 -1.15
C ARG A 77 25.22 14.26 -1.09
N VAL A 78 24.59 13.12 -0.80
CA VAL A 78 23.14 13.00 -0.66
C VAL A 78 22.65 13.82 0.53
N GLU A 79 23.33 13.77 1.67
CA GLU A 79 22.97 14.54 2.88
C GLU A 79 22.99 16.05 2.64
N ARG A 80 24.00 16.59 1.95
CA ARG A 80 24.05 18.03 1.62
C ARG A 80 22.93 18.46 0.68
N ALA A 81 22.60 17.64 -0.32
CA ALA A 81 21.45 17.88 -1.18
C ALA A 81 20.15 17.84 -0.36
N ASN A 82 19.98 16.82 0.49
CA ASN A 82 18.81 16.65 1.34
C ASN A 82 18.61 17.81 2.31
N LEU A 83 19.67 18.33 2.95
CA LEU A 83 19.58 19.52 3.80
C LEU A 83 19.09 20.75 3.01
N THR A 84 19.62 20.94 1.81
CA THR A 84 19.21 22.05 0.93
C THR A 84 17.74 21.91 0.52
N LEU A 85 17.32 20.68 0.21
CA LEU A 85 15.93 20.37 -0.13
C LEU A 85 15.01 20.60 1.07
N GLN A 86 15.33 20.07 2.24
CA GLN A 86 14.51 20.20 3.45
C GLN A 86 14.33 21.66 3.89
N ASP A 87 15.33 22.52 3.71
CA ASP A 87 15.20 23.94 4.01
C ASP A 87 14.45 24.71 2.90
N ARG A 88 14.91 24.62 1.66
CA ARG A 88 14.39 25.47 0.56
C ARG A 88 13.04 25.01 0.03
N LEU A 89 12.83 23.70 -0.13
CA LEU A 89 11.57 23.17 -0.66
C LEU A 89 10.41 23.55 0.27
N VAL A 90 10.61 23.43 1.59
CA VAL A 90 9.60 23.81 2.58
C VAL A 90 9.27 25.30 2.52
N LYS A 91 10.29 26.17 2.37
CA LYS A 91 10.09 27.62 2.22
C LYS A 91 9.35 27.97 0.91
N GLU A 92 9.72 27.35 -0.21
CA GLU A 92 9.08 27.57 -1.51
C GLU A 92 7.61 27.12 -1.53
N LEU A 93 7.29 25.99 -0.86
CA LEU A 93 5.90 25.54 -0.66
C LEU A 93 5.11 26.56 0.16
N ARG A 94 5.69 27.04 1.28
CA ARG A 94 5.07 28.06 2.14
C ARG A 94 4.80 29.37 1.40
N LEU A 95 5.76 29.85 0.61
CA LEU A 95 5.62 31.09 -0.18
C LEU A 95 4.49 31.00 -1.21
N ARG A 96 4.17 29.80 -1.70
CA ARG A 96 3.07 29.55 -2.65
C ARG A 96 1.75 29.16 -1.99
N GLY A 97 1.71 29.11 -0.66
CA GLY A 97 0.53 28.66 0.07
C GLY A 97 0.17 27.19 -0.17
N ILE A 98 1.12 26.35 -0.59
CA ILE A 98 0.88 24.93 -0.87
C ILE A 98 0.88 24.17 0.46
N SER A 99 -0.24 23.53 0.79
CA SER A 99 -0.42 22.80 2.03
C SER A 99 -1.02 21.39 1.88
N ASN A 100 -1.13 20.89 0.64
CA ASN A 100 -1.61 19.55 0.35
C ASN A 100 -0.64 18.79 -0.58
N MET A 101 -0.69 17.46 -0.51
CA MET A 101 0.25 16.59 -1.23
C MET A 101 0.08 16.62 -2.76
N PRO A 102 -1.15 16.63 -3.34
CA PRO A 102 -1.34 16.78 -4.78
C PRO A 102 -0.64 18.03 -5.35
N ASP A 103 -0.87 19.20 -4.75
CA ASP A 103 -0.28 20.46 -5.19
C ASP A 103 1.24 20.47 -4.98
N ALA A 104 1.73 19.86 -3.89
CA ALA A 104 3.17 19.72 -3.64
C ALA A 104 3.85 18.84 -4.70
N ASN A 105 3.22 17.74 -5.12
CA ASN A 105 3.71 16.87 -6.18
C ASN A 105 3.66 17.54 -7.56
N ALA A 106 2.61 18.33 -7.85
CA ALA A 106 2.56 19.15 -9.05
C ALA A 106 3.69 20.19 -9.09
N PHE A 107 3.95 20.85 -7.95
CA PHE A 107 5.05 21.80 -7.82
C PHE A 107 6.44 21.16 -7.85
N ALA A 108 6.58 19.91 -7.40
CA ALA A 108 7.88 19.21 -7.34
C ALA A 108 8.58 19.18 -8.71
N ALA A 109 7.85 18.98 -9.80
CA ALA A 109 8.42 19.01 -11.15
C ALA A 109 9.06 20.36 -11.49
N HIS A 110 8.36 21.46 -11.20
CA HIS A 110 8.86 22.82 -11.40
C HIS A 110 10.06 23.10 -10.48
N PHE A 111 9.97 22.72 -9.21
CA PHE A 111 11.06 22.88 -8.26
C PHE A 111 12.32 22.13 -8.70
N MET A 112 12.18 20.86 -9.14
CA MET A 112 13.30 20.07 -9.64
C MET A 112 14.00 20.73 -10.84
N ALA A 113 13.22 21.27 -11.78
CA ALA A 113 13.78 21.98 -12.94
C ALA A 113 14.55 23.24 -12.51
N SER A 114 13.94 24.08 -11.66
CA SER A 114 14.58 25.30 -11.14
C SER A 114 15.83 25.00 -10.32
N TYR A 115 15.79 23.95 -9.49
CA TYR A 115 16.91 23.51 -8.68
C TYR A 115 18.07 23.01 -9.55
N ASN A 116 17.78 22.13 -10.51
CA ASN A 116 18.82 21.62 -11.41
C ASN A 116 19.44 22.73 -12.25
N ALA A 117 18.66 23.71 -12.73
CA ALA A 117 19.21 24.85 -13.47
C ALA A 117 20.22 25.69 -12.66
N ARG A 118 20.07 25.77 -11.33
CA ARG A 118 20.93 26.56 -10.46
C ARG A 118 22.10 25.77 -9.86
N PHE A 119 21.89 24.49 -9.56
CA PHE A 119 22.80 23.71 -8.72
C PHE A 119 23.33 22.43 -9.37
N ALA A 120 22.81 22.03 -10.53
CA ALA A 120 23.37 20.87 -11.22
C ALA A 120 24.82 21.17 -11.61
N LYS A 121 25.68 20.18 -11.44
CA LYS A 121 27.05 20.21 -11.92
C LYS A 121 27.15 19.33 -13.15
N PRO A 122 27.91 19.74 -14.18
CA PRO A 122 28.15 18.88 -15.32
C PRO A 122 28.77 17.56 -14.84
N PRO A 123 28.32 16.41 -15.37
CA PRO A 123 28.91 15.14 -15.03
C PRO A 123 30.37 15.09 -15.52
N ARG A 124 31.20 14.27 -14.89
CA ARG A 124 32.59 14.08 -15.33
C ARG A 124 32.68 13.39 -16.71
N SER A 125 31.66 12.62 -17.07
CA SER A 125 31.51 11.93 -18.34
C SER A 125 30.12 12.19 -18.88
N GLU A 126 30.00 12.40 -20.19
CA GLU A 126 28.72 12.60 -20.89
C GLU A 126 28.01 11.26 -21.21
N HIS A 127 28.66 10.13 -20.92
CA HIS A 127 28.08 8.81 -21.17
C HIS A 127 26.84 8.56 -20.30
N ASP A 128 25.71 8.32 -20.96
CA ASP A 128 24.47 7.92 -20.30
C ASP A 128 24.39 6.40 -20.16
N CYS A 129 24.39 5.93 -18.92
CA CYS A 129 24.30 4.50 -18.58
C CYS A 129 22.85 4.00 -18.43
N HIS A 130 21.83 4.81 -18.72
CA HIS A 130 20.44 4.36 -18.66
C HIS A 130 20.11 3.45 -19.85
N ARG A 131 19.30 2.43 -19.59
CA ARG A 131 18.75 1.51 -20.60
C ARG A 131 17.25 1.79 -20.76
N PRO A 132 16.68 1.63 -21.96
CA PRO A 132 15.24 1.72 -22.13
C PRO A 132 14.52 0.61 -21.35
N LEU A 133 13.26 0.86 -20.99
CA LEU A 133 12.33 -0.19 -20.56
C LEU A 133 12.01 -1.07 -21.77
N HIS A 134 12.00 -2.39 -21.59
CA HIS A 134 11.58 -3.31 -22.64
C HIS A 134 10.05 -3.42 -22.67
N SER A 135 9.49 -3.77 -23.83
CA SER A 135 8.04 -3.87 -24.02
C SER A 135 7.39 -5.03 -23.24
N ASP A 136 8.18 -6.02 -22.85
CA ASP A 136 7.78 -7.16 -22.02
C ASP A 136 7.90 -6.89 -20.51
N GLU A 137 8.47 -5.76 -20.11
CA GLU A 137 8.57 -5.34 -18.71
C GLU A 137 7.30 -4.63 -18.25
N ASP A 138 6.33 -5.40 -17.75
CA ASP A 138 5.12 -4.85 -17.16
C ASP A 138 5.41 -4.26 -15.76
N LEU A 139 5.53 -2.94 -15.69
CA LEU A 139 5.79 -2.21 -14.44
C LEU A 139 4.68 -2.37 -13.40
N ASP A 140 3.42 -2.59 -13.80
CA ASP A 140 2.33 -2.81 -12.84
C ASP A 140 2.53 -4.15 -12.13
N LEU A 141 2.93 -5.19 -12.86
CA LEU A 141 3.24 -6.50 -12.28
C LEU A 141 4.52 -6.47 -11.46
N ILE A 142 5.57 -5.83 -11.99
CA ILE A 142 6.89 -5.76 -11.33
C ILE A 142 6.79 -5.01 -10.01
N PHE A 143 6.03 -3.91 -9.96
CA PHE A 143 5.82 -3.11 -8.75
C PHE A 143 4.61 -3.55 -7.90
N ALA A 144 4.05 -4.74 -8.13
CA ALA A 144 3.09 -5.33 -7.20
C ALA A 144 3.82 -5.92 -5.97
N TRP A 145 3.21 -5.84 -4.79
CA TRP A 145 3.63 -6.65 -3.66
C TRP A 145 3.21 -8.11 -3.90
N ARG A 146 4.15 -9.05 -3.83
CA ARG A 146 3.89 -10.47 -4.11
C ARG A 146 4.08 -11.32 -2.87
N GLU A 147 3.07 -12.10 -2.49
CA GLU A 147 3.19 -13.01 -1.35
C GLU A 147 2.56 -14.38 -1.66
N ALA A 148 3.33 -15.44 -1.45
CA ALA A 148 2.82 -16.80 -1.57
C ALA A 148 1.82 -17.10 -0.45
N ARG A 149 0.65 -17.62 -0.83
CA ARG A 149 -0.41 -18.04 0.10
C ARG A 149 -0.90 -19.43 -0.29
N ARG A 150 -1.06 -20.28 0.73
CA ARG A 150 -1.64 -21.61 0.55
C ARG A 150 -3.14 -21.51 0.34
N VAL A 151 -3.64 -22.14 -0.71
CA VAL A 151 -5.06 -22.30 -0.99
C VAL A 151 -5.62 -23.39 -0.10
N SER A 152 -6.73 -23.11 0.58
CA SER A 152 -7.45 -24.11 1.37
C SER A 152 -8.10 -25.18 0.49
N GLN A 153 -8.50 -26.31 1.10
CA GLN A 153 -9.27 -27.36 0.41
C GLN A 153 -10.63 -26.87 -0.13
N ARG A 154 -11.10 -25.68 0.31
CA ARG A 154 -12.34 -25.04 -0.13
C ARG A 154 -12.10 -23.92 -1.14
N LEU A 155 -10.93 -23.90 -1.79
CA LEU A 155 -10.54 -22.88 -2.78
C LEU A 155 -10.55 -21.44 -2.24
N THR A 156 -10.35 -21.28 -0.94
CA THR A 156 -10.20 -19.95 -0.31
C THR A 156 -8.75 -19.64 0.00
N VAL A 157 -8.39 -18.36 -0.14
CA VAL A 157 -7.12 -17.77 0.25
C VAL A 157 -7.40 -16.58 1.17
N GLN A 158 -6.69 -16.48 2.29
CA GLN A 158 -6.83 -15.33 3.18
C GLN A 158 -5.66 -14.36 2.98
N TYR A 159 -5.97 -13.10 2.73
CA TYR A 159 -4.99 -12.02 2.62
C TYR A 159 -5.58 -10.72 3.16
N ASP A 160 -4.80 -10.00 3.97
CA ASP A 160 -5.21 -8.73 4.59
C ASP A 160 -6.62 -8.72 5.24
N LYS A 161 -6.90 -9.77 6.01
CA LYS A 161 -8.21 -10.02 6.67
C LYS A 161 -9.40 -10.18 5.71
N VAL A 162 -9.19 -10.18 4.41
CA VAL A 162 -10.18 -10.52 3.37
C VAL A 162 -10.02 -11.99 3.00
N LEU A 163 -11.14 -12.67 2.77
CA LEU A 163 -11.16 -14.02 2.23
C LEU A 163 -11.45 -13.95 0.73
N TYR A 164 -10.54 -14.49 -0.07
CA TYR A 164 -10.66 -14.59 -1.52
C TYR A 164 -11.09 -16.00 -1.86
N LEU A 165 -12.30 -16.16 -2.39
CA LEU A 165 -12.83 -17.43 -2.88
C LEU A 165 -12.51 -17.53 -4.37
N LEU A 166 -11.59 -18.41 -4.75
CA LEU A 166 -11.28 -18.68 -6.15
C LEU A 166 -12.50 -19.32 -6.82
N ALA A 167 -12.79 -18.92 -8.06
CA ALA A 167 -13.87 -19.52 -8.81
C ALA A 167 -13.56 -21.01 -9.08
N ASP A 168 -14.60 -21.83 -9.07
CA ASP A 168 -14.47 -23.27 -9.20
C ASP A 168 -14.19 -23.68 -10.66
N THR A 169 -12.91 -23.63 -11.03
CA THR A 169 -12.41 -24.04 -12.35
C THR A 169 -11.51 -25.28 -12.22
N PRO A 170 -11.29 -26.06 -13.29
CA PRO A 170 -10.33 -27.17 -13.26
C PRO A 170 -8.93 -26.77 -12.81
N GLN A 171 -8.50 -25.53 -13.10
CA GLN A 171 -7.23 -24.98 -12.65
C GLN A 171 -7.26 -24.74 -11.14
N SER A 172 -8.27 -24.01 -10.63
CA SER A 172 -8.42 -23.73 -9.20
C SER A 172 -8.50 -25.01 -8.36
N ARG A 173 -9.23 -26.03 -8.81
CA ARG A 173 -9.35 -27.33 -8.11
C ARG A 173 -8.02 -28.03 -7.89
N ARG A 174 -7.10 -27.93 -8.85
CA ARG A 174 -5.74 -28.51 -8.74
C ARG A 174 -4.88 -27.78 -7.73
N LEU A 175 -5.17 -26.51 -7.46
CA LEU A 175 -4.45 -25.68 -6.50
C LEU A 175 -4.90 -25.92 -5.05
N ALA A 176 -5.92 -26.75 -4.81
CA ALA A 176 -6.40 -27.04 -3.46
C ALA A 176 -5.28 -27.67 -2.59
N GLY A 177 -4.85 -26.94 -1.56
CA GLY A 177 -3.73 -27.33 -0.72
C GLY A 177 -2.34 -26.91 -1.23
N ASP A 178 -2.27 -26.32 -2.42
CA ASP A 178 -1.05 -25.77 -3.02
C ASP A 178 -0.94 -24.24 -2.80
N HIS A 179 0.11 -23.61 -3.32
CA HIS A 179 0.36 -22.17 -3.19
C HIS A 179 -0.03 -21.39 -4.45
N VAL A 180 -0.55 -20.19 -4.22
CA VAL A 180 -0.74 -19.15 -5.23
C VAL A 180 -0.02 -17.88 -4.78
N GLU A 181 0.32 -17.02 -5.72
CA GLU A 181 0.86 -15.70 -5.40
C GLU A 181 -0.27 -14.68 -5.30
N ILE A 182 -0.32 -13.92 -4.20
CA ILE A 182 -1.17 -12.75 -4.10
C ILE A 182 -0.39 -11.53 -4.60
N TYR A 183 -0.92 -10.87 -5.62
CA TYR A 183 -0.43 -9.60 -6.16
C TYR A 183 -1.27 -8.49 -5.55
N HIS A 184 -0.61 -7.57 -4.83
CA HIS A 184 -1.24 -6.40 -4.25
C HIS A 184 -0.59 -5.15 -4.84
N TYR A 185 -1.39 -4.39 -5.59
CA TYR A 185 -0.95 -3.24 -6.37
C TYR A 185 -0.96 -1.94 -5.56
N PRO A 186 -0.16 -0.93 -5.93
CA PRO A 186 -0.14 0.38 -5.25
C PRO A 186 -1.48 1.14 -5.26
N ASP A 187 -2.37 0.85 -6.22
CA ASP A 187 -3.71 1.42 -6.31
C ASP A 187 -4.74 0.74 -5.37
N GLY A 188 -4.32 -0.36 -4.74
CA GLY A 188 -5.11 -1.17 -3.82
C GLY A 188 -5.86 -2.34 -4.46
N ARG A 189 -5.69 -2.58 -5.76
CA ARG A 189 -6.16 -3.82 -6.38
C ARG A 189 -5.40 -5.01 -5.79
N ILE A 190 -6.09 -6.11 -5.55
CA ILE A 190 -5.49 -7.36 -5.07
C ILE A 190 -6.01 -8.49 -5.94
N GLU A 191 -5.12 -9.36 -6.41
CA GLU A 191 -5.48 -10.52 -7.24
C GLU A 191 -4.63 -11.75 -6.91
N PRO A 192 -5.23 -12.94 -6.81
CA PRO A 192 -4.52 -14.20 -6.80
C PRO A 192 -4.05 -14.58 -8.21
N ARG A 193 -2.78 -14.98 -8.35
CA ARG A 193 -2.19 -15.47 -9.59
C ARG A 193 -1.49 -16.82 -9.39
N VAL A 194 -1.41 -17.61 -10.45
CA VAL A 194 -0.58 -18.82 -10.55
C VAL A 194 0.19 -18.77 -11.86
N ASP A 195 1.49 -19.03 -11.83
CA ASP A 195 2.38 -19.01 -13.00
C ASP A 195 2.21 -17.75 -13.85
N GLY A 196 2.10 -16.59 -13.19
CA GLY A 196 1.89 -15.30 -13.84
C GLY A 196 0.49 -15.10 -14.44
N THR A 197 -0.48 -16.00 -14.26
CA THR A 197 -1.86 -15.88 -14.76
C THR A 197 -2.84 -15.54 -13.63
N ALA A 198 -3.69 -14.54 -13.82
CA ALA A 198 -4.71 -14.15 -12.85
C ALA A 198 -5.83 -15.19 -12.76
N LEU A 199 -6.20 -15.54 -11.52
CA LEU A 199 -7.30 -16.46 -11.25
C LEU A 199 -8.60 -15.68 -11.04
N PRO A 200 -9.75 -16.13 -11.55
CA PRO A 200 -11.04 -15.56 -11.20
C PRO A 200 -11.36 -15.81 -9.72
N PHE A 201 -11.88 -14.80 -9.02
CA PHE A 201 -12.22 -14.91 -7.60
C PHE A 201 -13.38 -13.98 -7.21
N THR A 202 -13.93 -14.23 -6.02
CA THR A 202 -14.88 -13.36 -5.34
C THR A 202 -14.33 -13.03 -3.95
N THR A 203 -14.59 -11.83 -3.43
CA THR A 203 -14.12 -11.42 -2.11
C THR A 203 -15.21 -11.53 -1.07
N TYR A 204 -14.83 -11.95 0.12
CA TYR A 204 -15.62 -11.83 1.34
C TYR A 204 -14.82 -11.04 2.36
N ASP A 205 -15.18 -9.76 2.52
CA ASP A 205 -14.49 -8.88 3.46
C ASP A 205 -15.00 -9.11 4.89
N LYS A 206 -14.11 -9.61 5.76
CA LYS A 206 -14.44 -9.81 7.18
C LYS A 206 -14.60 -8.48 7.94
N LEU A 207 -14.16 -7.37 7.35
CA LEU A 207 -14.28 -6.01 7.87
C LEU A 207 -15.41 -5.21 7.21
N CYS A 208 -16.29 -5.84 6.43
CA CYS A 208 -17.41 -5.13 5.79
C CYS A 208 -18.20 -4.28 6.78
N GLU A 209 -18.30 -2.98 6.50
CA GLU A 209 -19.14 -2.03 7.24
C GLU A 209 -20.57 -2.16 6.74
N ILE A 210 -21.55 -2.08 7.66
CA ILE A 210 -22.95 -2.11 7.27
C ILE A 210 -23.30 -0.73 6.70
N ASP A 211 -23.33 -0.63 5.36
CA ASP A 211 -23.87 0.52 4.67
C ASP A 211 -25.40 0.46 4.70
N GLN A 212 -26.01 1.37 5.46
CA GLN A 212 -27.46 1.57 5.38
C GLN A 212 -27.76 2.31 4.08
N GLY A 213 -28.13 1.55 3.04
CA GLY A 213 -28.73 2.13 1.85
C GLY A 213 -29.89 3.09 2.21
N ALA A 214 -30.10 4.10 1.37
CA ALA A 214 -30.78 5.36 1.70
C ALA A 214 -32.16 5.27 2.39
N ILE A 215 -32.91 4.17 2.30
CA ILE A 215 -34.21 4.04 2.99
C ILE A 215 -34.47 2.58 3.37
N VAL A 216 -34.40 2.26 4.67
CA VAL A 216 -34.97 1.02 5.22
C VAL A 216 -36.31 1.38 5.86
N GLU A 217 -37.41 1.22 5.13
CA GLU A 217 -38.78 1.52 5.63
C GLU A 217 -39.25 0.57 6.76
N ASN A 218 -38.46 -0.46 7.08
CA ASN A 218 -38.80 -1.41 8.11
C ASN A 218 -38.39 -0.92 9.51
N LYS A 219 -39.41 -0.57 10.31
CA LYS A 219 -39.30 -0.04 11.68
C LYS A 219 -38.44 -0.85 12.66
N ARG A 220 -38.28 -2.17 12.43
CA ARG A 220 -37.45 -3.04 13.26
C ARG A 220 -36.05 -3.22 12.68
N LEU A 221 -35.94 -3.31 11.36
CA LEU A 221 -34.66 -3.47 10.69
C LEU A 221 -33.77 -2.24 10.85
N GLY A 222 -34.32 -1.02 10.75
CA GLY A 222 -33.56 0.22 10.97
C GLY A 222 -32.93 0.31 12.37
N HIS A 223 -33.67 -0.09 13.41
CA HIS A 223 -33.17 -0.12 14.78
C HIS A 223 -32.06 -1.16 14.96
N VAL A 224 -32.24 -2.37 14.41
CA VAL A 224 -31.21 -3.43 14.47
C VAL A 224 -29.93 -3.01 13.73
N LEU A 225 -30.06 -2.32 12.60
CA LEU A 225 -28.92 -1.81 11.84
C LEU A 225 -28.19 -0.67 12.58
N GLN A 226 -28.90 0.20 13.32
CA GLN A 226 -28.26 1.22 14.17
C GLN A 226 -27.47 0.60 15.33
N VAL A 227 -28.03 -0.41 15.99
CA VAL A 227 -27.32 -1.17 17.03
C VAL A 227 -26.07 -1.82 16.44
N ALA A 228 -26.18 -2.43 15.26
CA ALA A 228 -25.05 -3.04 14.57
C ALA A 228 -23.97 -2.02 14.21
N GLN A 229 -24.33 -0.79 13.80
CA GLN A 229 -23.38 0.30 13.54
C GLN A 229 -22.65 0.75 14.82
N LEU A 230 -23.35 0.89 15.95
CA LEU A 230 -22.73 1.24 17.23
C LEU A 230 -21.73 0.18 17.68
N VAL A 231 -22.07 -1.11 17.52
CA VAL A 231 -21.14 -2.22 17.80
C VAL A 231 -19.97 -2.21 16.81
N GLN A 232 -20.19 -1.92 15.53
CA GLN A 232 -19.11 -1.77 14.53
C GLN A 232 -18.17 -0.60 14.86
N ALA A 233 -18.69 0.51 15.38
CA ALA A 233 -17.88 1.67 15.77
C ALA A 233 -16.87 1.33 16.89
N GLN A 234 -17.18 0.36 17.74
CA GLN A 234 -16.29 -0.12 18.82
C GLN A 234 -15.25 -1.14 18.33
N ARG A 235 -15.36 -1.65 17.10
CA ARG A 235 -14.48 -2.68 16.54
C ARG A 235 -13.17 -2.09 16.01
N ASP A 236 -12.07 -2.78 16.29
CA ASP A 236 -10.79 -2.52 15.65
C ASP A 236 -10.79 -3.03 14.20
N SER A 237 -11.02 -2.11 13.28
CA SER A 237 -11.04 -2.35 11.83
C SER A 237 -9.68 -2.14 11.16
N ARG A 238 -8.58 -2.05 11.92
CA ARG A 238 -7.25 -1.91 11.31
C ARG A 238 -6.93 -3.11 10.41
N ARG A 239 -6.45 -2.85 9.20
CA ARG A 239 -5.89 -3.87 8.28
C ARG A 239 -4.61 -4.50 8.85
N SER A 240 -4.12 -5.57 8.23
CA SER A 240 -2.91 -6.24 8.70
C SER A 240 -1.70 -5.33 8.57
N GLN A 241 -0.88 -5.22 9.62
CA GLN A 241 0.40 -4.51 9.56
C GLN A 241 1.49 -5.32 8.83
N SER A 242 1.24 -6.60 8.56
CA SER A 242 2.16 -7.47 7.82
C SER A 242 2.10 -7.27 6.30
N VAL A 243 1.18 -6.42 5.83
CA VAL A 243 0.89 -6.14 4.42
C VAL A 243 1.23 -4.67 4.18
N PRO A 244 1.75 -4.28 2.99
CA PRO A 244 2.00 -2.87 2.70
C PRO A 244 0.70 -2.07 2.82
N GLY A 245 0.78 -0.93 3.52
CA GLY A 245 -0.35 -0.03 3.62
C GLY A 245 -0.62 0.65 2.28
N ASN A 246 -1.87 0.61 1.83
CA ASN A 246 -2.28 1.39 0.65
C ASN A 246 -2.33 2.88 1.00
N PRO A 247 -1.86 3.77 0.10
CA PRO A 247 -1.94 5.21 0.31
C PRO A 247 -3.37 5.70 0.55
N ARG A 248 -4.39 5.05 -0.03
CA ARG A 248 -5.79 5.46 0.10
C ARG A 248 -6.49 5.03 1.40
N GLN A 249 -5.88 4.17 2.23
CA GLN A 249 -6.54 3.56 3.40
C GLN A 249 -5.89 3.94 4.73
N SER A 250 -5.08 5.01 4.76
CA SER A 250 -4.44 5.53 5.97
C SER A 250 -5.42 6.29 6.86
N THR A 251 -6.49 5.66 7.35
CA THR A 251 -7.17 6.13 8.56
C THR A 251 -6.28 5.88 9.78
N GLN A 252 -5.13 6.56 9.84
CA GLN A 252 -4.25 6.63 11.00
C GLN A 252 -4.82 7.63 12.01
N GLY A 253 -5.98 7.31 12.56
CA GLY A 253 -6.45 7.87 13.82
C GLY A 253 -6.15 6.88 14.93
N LYS A 254 -5.31 7.25 15.90
CA LYS A 254 -5.11 6.47 17.13
C LYS A 254 -6.40 6.56 17.96
N MET A 255 -7.42 5.78 17.63
CA MET A 255 -8.67 5.72 18.41
C MET A 255 -8.42 4.84 19.63
N LEU A 256 -8.20 5.50 20.77
CA LEU A 256 -8.17 4.85 22.09
C LEU A 256 -9.52 4.12 22.29
N SER A 257 -9.49 2.83 22.65
CA SER A 257 -10.60 1.94 23.08
C SER A 257 -11.32 0.99 22.10
N LYS A 258 -10.79 0.69 20.90
CA LYS A 258 -11.42 -0.31 20.00
C LYS A 258 -11.03 -1.76 20.33
N LYS A 259 -12.01 -2.69 20.37
CA LYS A 259 -11.84 -4.14 20.67
C LYS A 259 -11.66 -4.98 19.39
N ALA A 260 -10.92 -6.08 19.44
CA ALA A 260 -10.87 -7.00 18.31
C ALA A 260 -12.24 -7.66 18.07
N GLN A 261 -12.55 -8.09 16.84
CA GLN A 261 -13.87 -8.69 16.53
C GLN A 261 -14.21 -9.88 17.45
N ARG A 262 -13.19 -10.66 17.84
CA ARG A 262 -13.34 -11.84 18.71
C ARG A 262 -13.52 -11.49 20.18
N GLU A 263 -13.26 -10.24 20.56
CA GLU A 263 -13.37 -9.73 21.93
C GLU A 263 -14.68 -8.98 22.18
N LEU A 264 -15.51 -8.82 21.15
CA LEU A 264 -16.87 -8.27 21.29
C LEU A 264 -17.75 -9.29 22.01
N MET A 265 -18.34 -8.87 23.13
CA MET A 265 -19.16 -9.69 24.02
C MET A 265 -20.64 -9.29 23.94
N PRO A 266 -21.57 -10.14 24.44
CA PRO A 266 -22.99 -9.79 24.51
C PRO A 266 -23.27 -8.47 25.26
N GLU A 267 -22.42 -8.11 26.21
CA GLU A 267 -22.49 -6.85 26.97
C GLU A 267 -22.28 -5.62 26.07
N ASP A 268 -21.44 -5.72 25.04
CA ASP A 268 -21.21 -4.63 24.08
C ASP A 268 -22.45 -4.39 23.22
N ILE A 269 -23.18 -5.47 22.91
CA ILE A 269 -24.46 -5.41 22.19
C ILE A 269 -25.54 -4.79 23.10
N ALA A 270 -25.58 -5.16 24.38
CA ALA A 270 -26.49 -4.58 25.36
C ALA A 270 -26.24 -3.07 25.54
N ALA A 271 -24.98 -2.66 25.69
CA ALA A 271 -24.61 -1.26 25.74
C ALA A 271 -24.97 -0.50 24.45
N ALA A 272 -24.81 -1.12 23.28
CA ALA A 272 -25.26 -0.52 22.02
C ALA A 272 -26.79 -0.37 21.96
N LEU A 273 -27.55 -1.36 22.44
CA LEU A 273 -29.01 -1.30 22.55
C LEU A 273 -29.48 -0.15 23.45
N ASP A 274 -28.84 0.03 24.61
CA ASP A 274 -29.17 1.09 25.57
C ASP A 274 -28.87 2.50 25.01
N ASN A 275 -27.83 2.60 24.18
CA ASN A 275 -27.46 3.85 23.51
C ASN A 275 -28.22 4.11 22.20
N THR A 276 -29.06 3.17 21.75
CA THR A 276 -29.92 3.37 20.57
C THR A 276 -31.30 3.89 21.01
N PRO A 277 -31.77 5.05 20.50
CA PRO A 277 -33.08 5.56 20.86
C PRO A 277 -34.19 4.61 20.37
N PRO A 278 -35.24 4.36 21.19
CA PRO A 278 -36.29 3.42 20.83
C PRO A 278 -37.02 3.85 19.56
N SER A 279 -37.28 2.88 18.67
CA SER A 279 -38.09 3.06 17.46
C SER A 279 -39.41 3.76 17.79
N ARG A 280 -39.56 5.03 17.36
CA ARG A 280 -40.82 5.78 17.52
C ARG A 280 -41.93 5.01 16.81
N ARG A 281 -42.85 4.40 17.58
CA ARG A 281 -44.09 3.87 17.03
C ARG A 281 -44.81 5.02 16.34
N SER A 282 -44.94 4.98 15.01
CA SER A 282 -45.86 5.90 14.34
C SER A 282 -47.26 5.60 14.86
N ARG A 283 -47.80 6.53 15.67
CA ARG A 283 -49.23 6.57 15.98
C ARG A 283 -49.91 7.13 14.74
N HIS A 284 -50.26 6.27 13.80
CA HIS A 284 -51.35 6.59 12.89
C HIS A 284 -52.63 6.15 13.58
N ALA A 285 -53.38 7.17 14.04
CA ALA A 285 -54.82 7.10 14.21
C ALA A 285 -55.47 7.22 12.83
#